data_AF-A0A382US86-F1
#
_entry.id   AF-A0A382US86-F1
#
_cell.length_a   1.000
_cell.length_b   1.000
_cell.length_c   1.000
_cell.angle_alpha   90.00
_cell.angle_beta   90.00
_cell.angle_gamma   90.00
#
_symmetry.space_group_name_H-M   'P 1'
#
loop_
_entity.id
_entity.type
_entity.pdbx_description
1 polymer ?
#
loop_
_entity_poly.entity_id
_entity_poly.type
_entity_poly.pdbx_seq_one_letter_code
_entity_poly.pdbx_strand_id
1 'polypeptide(L)'
;MAKLTKTNPFDPSVLMGPHTYNRYLREEAPVYHCQKTGIYFVSTYDLVMEVAKNEKVYSSKFSTMMKGDQARDEELLAIQSRGFPRIDTMLTQDPPEQRRYRSLCQKPFSVSSVKKLRPYLKFLANDLIDGFIDEGKCNWMDDFCVPFAVNMIARILGVPLKDMDLFKAWSDANVYQFAAGQTRAELLRSAQLVVD
;
A
#
# COMPACT_ATOMS: atom_id res chain seq x y z
N MET A 1 -6.17 -0.35 -29.50
CA MET A 1 -5.08 0.63 -29.23
C MET A 1 -5.55 2.05 -28.91
N ALA A 2 -6.42 2.70 -29.71
CA ALA A 2 -6.77 4.11 -29.52
C ALA A 2 -7.43 4.47 -28.15
N LYS A 3 -8.07 3.50 -27.49
CA LYS A 3 -8.71 3.67 -26.17
C LYS A 3 -7.68 3.68 -25.02
N LEU A 4 -6.58 2.93 -25.16
CA LEU A 4 -5.50 2.85 -24.18
C LEU A 4 -4.57 4.06 -24.24
N THR A 5 -4.31 4.59 -25.45
CA THR A 5 -3.39 5.72 -25.63
C THR A 5 -3.95 7.05 -25.16
N LYS A 6 -5.28 7.22 -25.15
CA LYS A 6 -5.95 8.45 -24.71
C LYS A 6 -6.14 8.52 -23.19
N THR A 7 -6.23 7.39 -22.53
CA THR A 7 -6.61 7.28 -21.11
C THR A 7 -5.37 7.23 -20.21
N ASN A 8 -5.33 8.03 -19.15
CA ASN A 8 -4.31 7.88 -18.11
C ASN A 8 -4.72 6.72 -17.18
N PRO A 9 -3.91 5.66 -17.01
CA PRO A 9 -4.25 4.54 -16.12
C PRO A 9 -4.43 4.95 -14.65
N PHE A 10 -3.87 6.10 -14.25
CA PHE A 10 -3.98 6.64 -12.90
C PHE A 10 -5.04 7.74 -12.75
N ASP A 11 -5.87 7.95 -13.78
CA ASP A 11 -7.02 8.84 -13.66
C ASP A 11 -8.01 8.30 -12.61
N PRO A 12 -8.54 9.14 -11.69
CA PRO A 12 -9.48 8.68 -10.67
C PRO A 12 -10.68 7.89 -11.23
N SER A 13 -11.19 8.27 -12.41
CA SER A 13 -12.30 7.55 -13.05
C SER A 13 -11.95 6.12 -13.46
N VAL A 14 -10.69 5.88 -13.81
CA VAL A 14 -10.16 4.53 -14.12
C VAL A 14 -9.92 3.75 -12.83
N LEU A 15 -9.34 4.38 -11.81
CA LEU A 15 -9.02 3.73 -10.54
C LEU A 15 -10.28 3.27 -9.78
N MET A 16 -11.36 4.06 -9.86
CA MET A 16 -12.65 3.71 -9.25
C MET A 16 -13.37 2.56 -9.97
N GLY A 17 -13.07 2.33 -11.25
CA GLY A 17 -13.73 1.31 -12.09
C GLY A 17 -12.79 0.68 -13.12
N PRO A 18 -11.73 -0.04 -12.70
CA PRO A 18 -10.63 -0.40 -13.59
C PRO A 18 -10.95 -1.54 -14.54
N HIS A 19 -12.09 -2.23 -14.37
CA HIS A 19 -12.42 -3.45 -15.11
C HIS A 19 -12.48 -3.25 -16.63
N THR A 20 -13.02 -2.13 -17.10
CA THR A 20 -13.10 -1.81 -18.54
C THR A 20 -11.70 -1.55 -19.11
N TYR A 21 -10.90 -0.74 -18.43
CA TYR A 21 -9.53 -0.46 -18.83
C TYR A 21 -8.67 -1.75 -18.85
N ASN A 22 -8.78 -2.55 -17.79
CA ASN A 22 -8.08 -3.84 -17.68
C ASN A 22 -8.53 -4.85 -18.73
N ARG A 23 -9.79 -4.81 -19.17
CA ARG A 23 -10.26 -5.62 -20.31
C ARG A 23 -9.55 -5.22 -21.60
N TYR A 24 -9.47 -3.92 -21.89
CA TYR A 24 -8.75 -3.43 -23.07
C TYR A 24 -7.26 -3.79 -23.04
N LEU A 25 -6.61 -3.73 -21.88
CA LEU A 25 -5.24 -4.24 -21.74
C LEU A 25 -5.17 -5.72 -22.12
N ARG A 26 -6.04 -6.58 -21.57
CA ARG A 26 -6.00 -8.02 -21.84
C ARG A 26 -6.34 -8.41 -23.28
N GLU A 27 -7.29 -7.72 -23.90
CA GLU A 27 -7.80 -8.10 -25.23
C GLU A 27 -7.01 -7.45 -26.38
N GLU A 28 -6.54 -6.21 -26.19
CA GLU A 28 -5.93 -5.45 -27.28
C GLU A 28 -4.42 -5.25 -27.14
N ALA A 29 -3.88 -5.23 -25.91
CA ALA A 29 -2.46 -4.96 -25.66
C ALA A 29 -1.96 -5.63 -24.36
N PRO A 30 -1.84 -6.98 -24.31
CA PRO A 30 -1.47 -7.73 -23.09
C PRO A 30 -0.19 -7.24 -22.43
N VAL A 31 0.75 -6.76 -23.25
CA VAL A 31 1.94 -5.99 -22.87
C VAL A 31 1.80 -4.60 -23.50
N TYR A 32 1.61 -3.57 -22.67
CA TYR A 32 1.35 -2.20 -23.14
C TYR A 32 2.33 -1.20 -22.54
N HIS A 33 3.12 -0.54 -23.39
CA HIS A 33 3.93 0.60 -22.98
C HIS A 33 3.07 1.86 -22.93
N CYS A 34 2.77 2.34 -21.73
CA CYS A 34 2.00 3.56 -21.53
C CYS A 34 2.89 4.78 -21.77
N GLN A 35 2.74 5.43 -22.93
CA GLN A 35 3.55 6.61 -23.30
C GLN A 35 3.43 7.78 -22.32
N LYS A 36 2.32 7.89 -21.59
CA LYS A 36 2.12 8.97 -20.60
C LYS A 36 2.94 8.78 -19.33
N THR A 37 3.22 7.53 -18.95
CA THR A 37 3.88 7.20 -17.68
C THR A 37 5.25 6.55 -17.87
N GLY A 38 5.56 6.08 -19.09
CA GLY A 38 6.75 5.28 -19.39
C GLY A 38 6.71 3.85 -18.83
N ILE A 39 5.58 3.44 -18.24
CA ILE A 39 5.44 2.13 -17.57
C ILE A 39 4.90 1.09 -18.56
N TYR A 40 5.50 -0.10 -18.55
CA TYR A 40 4.94 -1.28 -19.20
C TYR A 40 3.89 -1.94 -18.28
N PHE A 41 2.69 -2.13 -18.81
CA PHE A 41 1.62 -2.89 -18.17
C PHE A 41 1.58 -4.30 -18.73
N VAL A 42 1.56 -5.29 -17.85
CA VAL A 42 1.25 -6.69 -18.19
C VAL A 42 -0.09 -7.06 -17.55
N SER A 43 -0.97 -7.71 -18.30
CA SER A 43 -2.40 -7.76 -17.91
C SER A 43 -3.08 -9.12 -17.98
N THR A 44 -2.51 -10.10 -18.68
CA THR A 44 -3.02 -11.48 -18.63
C THR A 44 -2.46 -12.20 -17.41
N TYR A 45 -3.20 -13.18 -16.91
CA TYR A 45 -2.78 -13.97 -15.76
C TYR A 45 -1.39 -14.60 -15.97
N ASP A 46 -1.17 -15.22 -17.13
CA ASP A 46 0.09 -15.89 -17.44
C ASP A 46 1.27 -14.92 -17.44
N LEU A 47 1.12 -13.74 -18.04
CA LEU A 47 2.16 -12.71 -18.06
C LEU A 47 2.43 -12.16 -16.65
N VAL A 48 1.40 -11.88 -15.87
CA VAL A 48 1.56 -11.39 -14.48
C VAL A 48 2.30 -12.44 -13.64
N MET A 49 1.93 -13.72 -13.78
CA MET A 49 2.57 -14.81 -13.05
C MET A 49 4.00 -15.08 -13.50
N GLU A 50 4.30 -14.93 -14.79
CA GLU A 50 5.67 -14.99 -15.32
C GLU A 50 6.55 -13.89 -14.71
N VAL A 51 6.07 -12.64 -14.76
CA VAL A 51 6.78 -11.49 -14.20
C VAL A 51 6.99 -11.65 -12.70
N ALA A 52 5.93 -11.98 -11.95
CA ALA A 52 5.99 -12.08 -10.49
C ALA A 52 6.89 -13.23 -9.97
N LYS A 53 7.17 -14.24 -10.78
CA LYS A 53 8.00 -15.40 -10.41
C LYS A 53 9.44 -15.31 -10.89
N ASN A 54 9.80 -14.27 -11.62
CA ASN A 54 11.12 -14.15 -12.24
C ASN A 54 11.83 -12.87 -11.80
N GLU A 55 12.21 -12.82 -10.52
CA GLU A 55 12.84 -11.65 -9.90
C GLU A 55 14.21 -11.29 -10.50
N LYS A 56 14.86 -12.25 -11.18
CA LYS A 56 16.13 -12.03 -11.87
C LYS A 56 15.99 -11.14 -13.09
N VAL A 57 14.84 -11.20 -13.76
CA VAL A 57 14.52 -10.36 -14.93
C VAL A 57 13.71 -9.13 -14.49
N TYR A 58 12.76 -9.34 -13.57
CA TYR A 58 11.85 -8.29 -13.08
C TYR A 58 12.15 -7.99 -11.62
N SER A 59 13.16 -7.16 -11.40
CA SER A 59 13.62 -6.77 -10.07
C SER A 59 12.55 -6.04 -9.26
N SER A 60 12.51 -6.29 -7.95
CA SER A 60 11.69 -5.56 -6.99
C SER A 60 12.38 -4.31 -6.43
N LYS A 61 13.57 -3.92 -6.92
CA LYS A 61 14.26 -2.69 -6.51
C LYS A 61 13.67 -1.45 -7.17
N PHE A 62 12.45 -1.09 -6.76
CA PHE A 62 11.68 -0.01 -7.39
C PHE A 62 11.52 1.25 -6.52
N SER A 63 12.15 1.34 -5.35
CA SER A 63 12.00 2.50 -4.45
C SER A 63 12.36 3.83 -5.09
N THR A 64 13.44 3.87 -5.89
CA THR A 64 13.85 5.09 -6.61
C THR A 64 12.83 5.49 -7.66
N MET A 65 12.24 4.52 -8.37
CA MET A 65 11.19 4.77 -9.36
C MET A 65 9.94 5.35 -8.69
N MET A 66 9.57 4.86 -7.51
CA MET A 66 8.39 5.34 -6.78
C MET A 66 8.54 6.76 -6.24
N LYS A 67 9.77 7.24 -5.99
CA LYS A 67 9.99 8.62 -5.56
C LYS A 67 9.66 9.63 -6.66
N GLY A 68 9.81 9.26 -7.95
CA GLY A 68 9.49 10.17 -9.07
C GLY A 68 10.06 11.59 -8.88
N ASP A 69 9.21 12.60 -9.08
CA ASP A 69 9.57 14.01 -8.88
C ASP A 69 9.77 14.41 -7.41
N GLN A 70 9.28 13.63 -6.44
CA GLN A 70 9.50 13.89 -5.01
C GLN A 70 10.98 13.86 -4.65
N ALA A 71 11.78 13.07 -5.38
CA ALA A 71 13.23 13.00 -5.19
C ALA A 71 13.94 14.33 -5.51
N ARG A 72 13.26 15.31 -6.11
CA ARG A 72 13.80 16.63 -6.48
C ARG A 72 13.21 17.78 -5.65
N ASP A 73 12.25 17.51 -4.76
CA ASP A 73 11.63 18.54 -3.92
C ASP A 73 12.49 18.80 -2.67
N GLU A 74 13.25 19.90 -2.69
CA GLU A 74 14.21 20.24 -1.62
C GLU A 74 13.53 20.41 -0.25
N GLU A 75 12.33 20.97 -0.21
CA GLU A 75 11.58 21.18 1.04
C GLU A 75 11.14 19.84 1.62
N LEU A 76 10.61 18.95 0.78
CA LEU A 76 10.21 17.60 1.18
C LEU A 76 11.42 16.81 1.70
N LEU A 77 12.58 16.91 1.04
CA LEU A 77 13.82 16.26 1.46
C LEU A 77 14.33 16.83 2.79
N ALA A 78 14.26 18.15 2.98
CA ALA A 78 14.64 18.80 4.23
C ALA A 78 13.77 18.33 5.40
N ILE A 79 12.45 18.24 5.22
CA ILE A 79 11.53 17.70 6.24
C ILE A 79 11.90 16.24 6.55
N GLN A 80 12.00 15.39 5.54
CA GLN A 80 12.29 13.96 5.72
C GLN A 80 13.65 13.69 6.38
N SER A 81 14.63 14.57 6.20
CA SER A 81 15.96 14.46 6.82
C SER A 81 15.96 14.60 8.34
N ARG A 82 14.89 15.17 8.93
CA ARG A 82 14.72 15.26 10.39
C ARG A 82 14.29 13.93 11.01
N GLY A 83 13.67 13.05 10.22
CA GLY A 83 13.15 11.76 10.69
C GLY A 83 14.14 10.60 10.51
N PHE A 84 13.62 9.38 10.67
CA PHE A 84 14.41 8.18 10.38
C PHE A 84 14.65 8.02 8.87
N PRO A 85 15.87 7.64 8.45
CA PRO A 85 16.16 7.40 7.04
C PRO A 85 15.22 6.37 6.43
N ARG A 86 14.64 6.72 5.28
CA ARG A 86 13.88 5.79 4.43
C ARG A 86 14.82 4.75 3.84
N ILE A 87 14.78 3.53 4.37
CA ILE A 87 15.52 2.39 3.83
C ILE A 87 14.58 1.43 3.10
N ASP A 88 15.15 0.66 2.18
CA ASP A 88 14.43 -0.40 1.50
C ASP A 88 14.03 -1.52 2.46
N THR A 89 12.92 -2.17 2.14
CA THR A 89 12.36 -3.26 2.94
C THR A 89 12.30 -4.55 2.13
N MET A 90 11.75 -5.63 2.70
CA MET A 90 11.50 -6.86 1.96
C MET A 90 10.65 -6.65 0.69
N LEU A 91 9.80 -5.61 0.65
CA LEU A 91 8.97 -5.30 -0.53
C LEU A 91 9.81 -4.77 -1.69
N THR A 92 10.89 -4.04 -1.40
CA THR A 92 11.65 -3.27 -2.40
C THR A 92 13.07 -3.80 -2.62
N GLN A 93 13.26 -5.09 -2.35
CA GLN A 93 14.55 -5.76 -2.46
C GLN A 93 14.42 -7.09 -3.20
N ASP A 94 15.52 -7.49 -3.83
CA ASP A 94 15.67 -8.83 -4.42
C ASP A 94 16.40 -9.75 -3.43
N PRO A 95 16.39 -11.07 -3.64
CA PRO A 95 17.30 -11.96 -2.94
C PRO A 95 18.78 -11.62 -3.23
N PRO A 96 19.69 -11.81 -2.25
CA PRO A 96 19.49 -12.47 -0.96
C PRO A 96 18.90 -11.58 0.16
N GLU A 97 18.95 -10.26 0.04
CA GLU A 97 18.52 -9.30 1.08
C GLU A 97 17.04 -9.47 1.43
N GLN A 98 16.20 -9.64 0.40
CA GLN A 98 14.77 -9.92 0.58
C GLN A 98 14.52 -11.14 1.47
N ARG A 99 15.28 -12.23 1.27
CA ARG A 99 15.13 -13.47 2.04
C ARG A 99 15.58 -13.29 3.48
N ARG A 100 16.63 -12.48 3.70
CA ARG A 100 17.09 -12.11 5.04
C ARG A 100 16.03 -11.33 5.81
N TYR A 101 15.38 -10.33 5.19
CA TYR A 101 14.28 -9.63 5.85
C TYR A 101 13.08 -10.54 6.10
N ARG A 102 12.71 -11.38 5.12
CA ARG A 102 11.61 -12.33 5.25
C ARG A 102 11.78 -13.27 6.43
N SER A 103 12.99 -13.80 6.63
CA SER A 103 13.25 -14.76 7.71
C SER A 103 13.07 -14.14 9.10
N LEU A 104 13.33 -12.83 9.24
CA LEU A 104 13.12 -12.08 10.48
C LEU A 104 11.63 -11.78 10.74
N CYS A 105 10.86 -11.48 9.69
CA CYS A 105 9.49 -11.00 9.83
C CYS A 105 8.42 -12.10 9.73
N GLN A 106 8.72 -13.31 9.25
CA GLN A 106 7.69 -14.31 8.93
C GLN A 106 7.00 -14.98 10.14
N LYS A 107 7.66 -15.04 11.30
CA LYS A 107 7.19 -15.85 12.45
C LYS A 107 5.81 -15.42 12.99
N PRO A 108 5.49 -14.12 13.14
CA PRO A 108 4.16 -13.66 13.51
C PRO A 108 3.06 -14.06 12.50
N PHE A 109 3.42 -14.37 11.26
CA PHE A 109 2.49 -14.74 10.18
C PHE A 109 2.40 -16.25 9.93
N SER A 110 3.01 -17.09 10.78
CA SER A 110 2.86 -18.55 10.68
C SER A 110 1.40 -18.97 10.91
N VAL A 111 0.99 -20.12 10.35
CA VAL A 111 -0.36 -20.68 10.57
C VAL A 111 -0.72 -20.78 12.06
N SER A 112 0.23 -21.17 12.91
CA SER A 112 0.03 -21.26 14.36
C SER A 112 -0.18 -19.88 14.99
N SER A 113 0.63 -18.90 14.63
CA SER A 113 0.52 -17.52 15.10
C SER A 113 -0.82 -16.89 14.70
N VAL A 114 -1.22 -17.05 13.44
CA VAL A 114 -2.50 -16.53 12.93
C VAL A 114 -3.70 -17.20 13.62
N LYS A 115 -3.64 -18.51 13.88
CA LYS A 115 -4.70 -19.21 14.63
C LYS A 115 -4.88 -18.64 16.04
N LYS A 116 -3.80 -18.22 16.71
CA LYS A 116 -3.85 -17.60 18.04
C LYS A 116 -4.46 -16.20 18.03
N LEU A 117 -4.49 -15.51 16.89
CA LEU A 117 -5.17 -14.22 16.74
C LEU A 117 -6.68 -14.35 16.64
N ARG A 118 -7.20 -15.53 16.24
CA ARG A 118 -8.64 -15.72 15.98
C ARG A 118 -9.56 -15.32 17.15
N PRO A 119 -9.28 -15.66 18.42
CA PRO A 119 -10.11 -15.21 19.54
C PRO A 119 -10.16 -13.69 19.66
N TYR A 120 -9.01 -13.01 19.51
CA TYR A 120 -8.93 -11.55 19.55
C TYR A 120 -9.68 -10.91 18.38
N LEU A 121 -9.51 -11.42 17.16
CA LEU A 121 -10.23 -10.89 15.99
C LEU A 121 -11.74 -11.07 16.11
N LYS A 122 -12.20 -12.19 16.70
CA LYS A 122 -13.62 -12.38 16.98
C LYS A 122 -14.13 -11.38 18.01
N PHE A 123 -13.38 -11.17 19.09
CA PHE A 123 -13.69 -10.15 20.08
C PHE A 123 -13.76 -8.75 19.45
N LEU A 124 -12.73 -8.34 18.71
CA LEU A 124 -12.65 -7.03 18.07
C LEU A 124 -13.80 -6.81 17.07
N ALA A 125 -14.15 -7.82 16.28
CA ALA A 125 -15.29 -7.70 15.37
C ALA A 125 -16.60 -7.46 16.12
N ASN A 126 -16.86 -8.21 17.20
CA ASN A 126 -18.06 -8.03 18.01
C ASN A 126 -18.07 -6.67 18.70
N ASP A 127 -16.96 -6.26 19.31
CA ASP A 127 -16.83 -4.99 20.03
C ASP A 127 -17.10 -3.78 19.11
N LEU A 128 -16.56 -3.79 17.89
CA LEU A 128 -16.84 -2.76 16.90
C LEU A 128 -18.32 -2.76 16.47
N ILE A 129 -18.91 -3.94 16.25
CA ILE A 129 -20.33 -4.06 15.86
C ILE A 129 -21.25 -3.59 16.99
N ASP A 130 -20.98 -4.00 18.23
CA ASP A 130 -21.74 -3.63 19.42
C ASP A 130 -21.74 -2.10 19.61
N GLY A 131 -20.71 -1.39 19.13
CA GLY A 131 -20.62 0.07 19.16
C GLY A 131 -21.64 0.81 18.29
N PHE A 132 -22.18 0.19 17.23
CA PHE A 132 -23.12 0.84 16.32
C PHE A 132 -24.42 0.05 16.07
N ILE A 133 -24.56 -1.16 16.62
CA ILE A 133 -25.67 -2.06 16.29
C ILE A 133 -27.05 -1.46 16.63
N ASP A 134 -27.14 -0.72 17.73
CA ASP A 134 -28.39 -0.12 18.20
C ASP A 134 -28.80 1.14 17.42
N GLU A 135 -27.89 1.72 16.63
CA GLU A 135 -28.18 2.90 15.80
C GLU A 135 -28.97 2.54 14.53
N GLY A 136 -28.99 1.26 14.14
CA GLY A 136 -29.64 0.76 12.93
C GLY A 136 -29.00 1.24 11.61
N LYS A 137 -27.90 1.97 11.68
CA LYS A 137 -27.09 2.45 10.56
C LYS A 137 -25.65 2.65 11.01
N CYS A 138 -24.70 2.54 10.08
CA CYS A 138 -23.29 2.86 10.30
C CYS A 138 -22.63 3.28 8.98
N ASN A 139 -21.48 3.94 9.07
CA ASN A 139 -20.51 4.00 7.99
C ASN A 139 -19.59 2.78 8.09
N TRP A 140 -19.87 1.75 7.30
CA TRP A 140 -19.14 0.48 7.35
C TRP A 140 -17.61 0.61 7.22
N MET A 141 -17.12 1.62 6.49
CA MET A 141 -15.68 1.85 6.33
C MET A 141 -15.07 2.41 7.61
N ASP A 142 -15.65 3.48 8.13
CA ASP A 142 -15.09 4.23 9.27
C ASP A 142 -15.38 3.54 10.61
N ASP A 143 -16.53 2.87 10.72
CA ASP A 143 -16.98 2.25 11.97
C ASP A 143 -16.52 0.80 12.11
N PHE A 144 -16.18 0.10 11.02
CA PHE A 144 -15.77 -1.31 11.06
C PHE A 144 -14.47 -1.61 10.30
N CYS A 145 -14.43 -1.42 8.97
CA CYS A 145 -13.31 -1.92 8.16
C CYS A 145 -11.95 -1.30 8.53
N VAL A 146 -11.90 0.03 8.67
CA VAL A 146 -10.66 0.74 9.02
C VAL A 146 -10.23 0.42 10.46
N PRO A 147 -11.08 0.56 11.49
CA PRO A 147 -10.72 0.21 12.86
C PRO A 147 -10.27 -1.25 13.01
N PHE A 148 -10.98 -2.20 12.38
CA PHE A 148 -10.66 -3.62 12.47
C PHE A 148 -9.25 -3.93 11.94
N ALA A 149 -8.93 -3.44 10.74
CA ALA A 149 -7.63 -3.70 10.12
C ALA A 149 -6.47 -3.03 10.88
N VAL A 150 -6.66 -1.79 11.32
CA VAL A 150 -5.64 -1.03 12.07
C VAL A 150 -5.36 -1.69 13.42
N ASN A 151 -6.39 -2.04 14.19
CA ASN A 151 -6.24 -2.72 15.48
C ASN A 151 -5.62 -4.12 15.35
N MET A 152 -5.93 -4.84 14.26
CA MET A 152 -5.27 -6.12 13.98
C MET A 152 -3.75 -5.93 13.75
N ILE A 153 -3.35 -4.99 12.90
CA ILE A 153 -1.92 -4.76 12.59
C ILE A 153 -1.19 -4.23 13.82
N ALA A 154 -1.76 -3.25 14.52
CA ALA A 154 -1.22 -2.71 15.76
C ALA A 154 -0.96 -3.81 16.80
N ARG A 155 -1.90 -4.77 16.94
CA ARG A 155 -1.74 -5.92 17.83
C ARG A 155 -0.57 -6.82 17.43
N ILE A 156 -0.35 -7.06 16.14
CA ILE A 156 0.77 -7.86 15.64
C ILE A 156 2.10 -7.14 15.91
N LEU A 157 2.12 -5.82 15.75
CA LEU A 157 3.31 -4.98 15.98
C LEU A 157 3.57 -4.68 17.46
N GLY A 158 2.64 -5.00 18.36
CA GLY A 158 2.77 -4.76 19.79
C GLY A 158 2.62 -3.29 20.17
N VAL A 159 1.87 -2.51 19.38
CA VAL A 159 1.60 -1.09 19.66
C VAL A 159 0.78 -0.95 20.95
N PRO A 160 1.20 -0.11 21.91
CA PRO A 160 0.41 0.19 23.11
C PRO A 160 -0.91 0.88 22.75
N LEU A 161 -2.00 0.55 23.46
CA LEU A 161 -3.33 1.13 23.20
C LEU A 161 -3.34 2.67 23.28
N LYS A 162 -2.55 3.24 24.19
CA LYS A 162 -2.41 4.70 24.36
C LYS A 162 -1.80 5.42 23.14
N ASP A 163 -1.12 4.69 22.26
CA ASP A 163 -0.41 5.24 21.10
C ASP A 163 -1.15 4.95 19.78
N MET A 164 -2.38 4.42 19.83
CA MET A 164 -3.14 3.99 18.65
C MET A 164 -3.48 5.12 17.68
N ASP A 165 -3.86 6.29 18.19
CA ASP A 165 -4.18 7.45 17.35
C ASP A 165 -2.95 7.95 16.59
N LEU A 166 -1.81 8.02 17.30
CA LEU A 166 -0.52 8.37 16.71
C LEU A 166 -0.08 7.32 15.66
N PHE A 167 -0.23 6.04 15.99
CA PHE A 167 0.07 4.95 15.08
C PHE A 167 -0.78 5.02 13.80
N LYS A 168 -2.08 5.30 13.90
CA LYS A 168 -2.97 5.47 12.75
C LYS A 168 -2.54 6.65 11.90
N ALA A 169 -2.30 7.80 12.52
CA ALA A 169 -1.88 9.02 11.83
C ALA A 169 -0.57 8.81 11.05
N TRP A 170 0.44 8.18 11.69
CA TRP A 170 1.68 7.83 11.02
C TRP A 170 1.49 6.79 9.92
N SER A 171 0.68 5.75 10.15
CA SER A 171 0.37 4.74 9.14
C SER A 171 -0.23 5.37 7.88
N ASP A 172 -1.20 6.27 8.04
CA ASP A 172 -1.82 6.98 6.93
C ASP A 172 -0.81 7.84 6.16
N ALA A 173 0.00 8.63 6.85
CA ALA A 173 1.03 9.46 6.21
C ALA A 173 2.07 8.63 5.45
N ASN A 174 2.39 7.44 5.94
CA ASN A 174 3.31 6.52 5.27
C ASN A 174 2.69 5.86 4.03
N VAL A 175 1.43 5.41 4.11
CA VAL A 175 0.72 4.78 2.99
C VAL A 175 0.39 5.81 1.91
N TYR A 176 0.07 7.05 2.32
CA TYR A 176 -0.30 8.12 1.40
C TYR A 176 0.77 8.34 0.33
N GLN A 177 2.06 8.22 0.67
CA GLN A 177 3.17 8.36 -0.27
C GLN A 177 3.15 7.38 -1.45
N PHE A 178 2.41 6.27 -1.35
CA PHE A 178 2.25 5.27 -2.41
C PHE A 178 0.99 5.46 -3.26
N ALA A 179 0.10 6.40 -2.90
CA ALA A 179 -1.16 6.61 -3.61
C ALA A 179 -0.96 7.30 -4.97
N ALA A 180 -1.77 6.99 -5.97
CA ALA A 180 -1.77 7.78 -7.21
C ALA A 180 -2.47 9.12 -6.98
N GLY A 181 -1.99 10.20 -7.63
CA GLY A 181 -2.70 11.49 -7.67
C GLY A 181 -2.52 12.40 -6.44
N GLN A 182 -1.46 12.20 -5.66
CA GLN A 182 -1.16 13.04 -4.48
C GLN A 182 -0.81 14.48 -4.87
N THR A 183 -1.29 15.47 -4.11
CA THR A 183 -0.82 16.85 -4.28
C THR A 183 0.47 17.10 -3.49
N ARG A 184 1.28 18.09 -3.93
CA ARG A 184 2.48 18.53 -3.21
C ARG A 184 2.17 18.94 -1.77
N ALA A 185 1.05 19.65 -1.55
CA ALA A 185 0.66 20.12 -0.23
C ALA A 185 0.37 18.96 0.74
N GLU A 186 -0.30 17.92 0.25
CA GLU A 186 -0.57 16.72 1.05
C GLU A 186 0.71 15.93 1.33
N LEU A 187 1.62 15.83 0.35
CA LEU A 187 2.94 15.22 0.53
C LEU A 187 3.76 15.90 1.64
N LEU A 188 3.81 17.22 1.66
CA LEU A 188 4.50 17.98 2.71
C LEU A 188 3.84 17.76 4.08
N ARG A 189 2.51 17.78 4.15
CA ARG A 189 1.77 17.52 5.38
C ARG A 189 2.06 16.11 5.92
N SER A 190 2.00 15.10 5.06
CA SER A 190 2.32 13.72 5.44
C SER A 190 3.77 13.60 5.90
N ALA A 191 4.72 14.24 5.21
CA ALA A 191 6.12 14.23 5.63
C ALA A 191 6.33 14.91 6.99
N GLN A 192 5.63 16.01 7.27
CA GLN A 192 5.69 16.71 8.55
C GLN A 192 5.20 15.82 9.70
N LEU A 193 4.08 15.13 9.49
CA LEU A 193 3.45 14.28 10.51
C LEU A 193 4.34 13.14 11.00
N VAL A 194 5.24 12.61 10.15
CA VAL A 194 6.13 11.49 10.52
C VAL A 194 7.43 11.92 11.17
N VAL A 195 7.74 13.22 11.20
CA VAL A 195 8.99 13.75 11.81
C VAL A 195 8.75 14.56 13.07
N ASP A 196 7.48 14.84 13.39
CA ASP A 196 7.02 15.44 14.64
C ASP A 196 6.75 14.36 15.69
#